data_AF-A0A518LG53-F1
#
_entry.id   AF-A0A518LG53-F1
#
_cell.length_a   1.000
_cell.length_b   1.000
_cell.length_c   1.000
_cell.angle_alpha   90.00
_cell.angle_beta   90.00
_cell.angle_gamma   90.00
#
_symmetry.space_group_name_H-M   'P 1'
#
loop_
_entity.id
_entity.type
_entity.pdbx_description
1 polymer ?
#
loop_
_entity_poly.entity_id
_entity_poly.type
_entity_poly.pdbx_seq_one_letter_code
_entity_poly.pdbx_strand_id
1 'polypeptide(L)'
;MTSRDPGTSTPTTTFAVDTYELAELLGVSERHVQRLDAAGKIGPRAIRLGRSKRYVLDGPNGIRAWLAAGAPDRREWEARRRAEGGDND
;
A
#
# COMPACT_ATOMS: atom_id res chain seq x y z
N MET A 1 -44.82 10.04 -10.20
CA MET A 1 -44.17 8.98 -11.01
C MET A 1 -43.32 9.73 -12.01
N THR A 2 -41.99 9.77 -12.01
CA THR A 2 -40.86 8.84 -11.76
C THR A 2 -39.64 9.79 -11.76
N SER A 3 -38.51 9.62 -11.07
CA SER A 3 -37.78 8.45 -10.65
C SER A 3 -36.87 8.89 -9.50
N ARG A 4 -36.73 8.03 -8.50
CA ARG A 4 -35.76 8.16 -7.40
C ARG A 4 -34.39 7.83 -8.00
N ASP A 5 -33.48 8.80 -8.04
CA ASP A 5 -32.07 8.59 -8.41
C ASP A 5 -31.53 7.36 -7.68
N PRO A 6 -30.86 6.40 -8.37
CA PRO A 6 -30.25 5.27 -7.70
C PRO A 6 -29.15 5.83 -6.79
N GLY A 7 -29.27 5.58 -5.49
CA GLY A 7 -28.31 6.04 -4.50
C GLY A 7 -26.90 5.61 -4.89
N THR A 8 -26.11 6.57 -5.38
CA THR A 8 -24.67 6.40 -5.57
C THR A 8 -24.06 6.32 -4.19
N SER A 9 -24.02 5.13 -3.62
CA SER A 9 -23.19 4.83 -2.46
C SER A 9 -21.75 5.09 -2.88
N THR A 10 -21.20 6.24 -2.52
CA THR A 10 -19.79 6.52 -2.75
C THR A 10 -19.00 5.43 -2.04
N PRO A 11 -18.20 4.61 -2.75
CA PRO A 11 -17.39 3.61 -2.08
C PRO A 11 -16.44 4.35 -1.15
N THR A 12 -16.47 4.01 0.14
CA THR A 12 -15.54 4.53 1.13
C THR A 12 -14.14 4.11 0.68
N THR A 13 -13.42 5.04 0.06
CA THR A 13 -12.11 4.75 -0.53
C THR A 13 -11.09 4.67 0.61
N THR A 14 -10.70 3.45 0.96
CA THR A 14 -9.66 3.20 1.97
C THR A 14 -8.30 3.56 1.37
N PHE A 15 -7.68 4.63 1.86
CA PHE A 15 -6.38 5.08 1.38
C PHE A 15 -5.19 4.31 2.00
N ALA A 16 -5.34 3.87 3.24
CA ALA A 16 -4.27 3.18 3.94
C ALA A 16 -4.83 2.13 4.91
N VAL A 17 -4.13 1.01 5.01
CA VAL A 17 -4.50 -0.16 5.81
C VAL A 17 -3.50 -0.40 6.93
N ASP A 18 -3.92 -1.03 8.01
CA ASP A 18 -2.99 -1.48 9.05
C ASP A 18 -2.27 -2.79 8.66
N THR A 19 -1.51 -3.34 9.62
CA THR A 19 -0.72 -4.58 9.39
C THR A 19 -1.62 -5.81 9.25
N TYR A 20 -2.74 -5.85 9.97
CA TYR A 20 -3.69 -6.96 9.93
C TYR A 20 -4.43 -6.96 8.59
N GLU A 21 -4.96 -5.81 8.18
CA GLU A 21 -5.59 -5.63 6.87
C GLU A 21 -4.62 -5.93 5.71
N LEU A 22 -3.36 -5.51 5.82
CA LEU A 22 -2.33 -5.86 4.83
C LEU A 22 -2.07 -7.38 4.78
N ALA A 23 -2.11 -8.06 5.93
CA ALA A 23 -1.92 -9.50 6.01
C ALA A 23 -3.04 -10.26 5.28
N GLU A 24 -4.30 -9.84 5.48
CA GLU A 24 -5.46 -10.35 4.76
C GLU A 24 -5.32 -10.14 3.25
N LEU A 25 -4.92 -8.92 2.82
CA LEU A 25 -4.72 -8.61 1.40
C LEU A 25 -3.63 -9.43 0.73
N LEU A 26 -2.57 -9.79 1.47
CA LEU A 26 -1.46 -10.60 0.98
C LEU A 26 -1.69 -12.11 1.17
N GLY A 27 -2.76 -12.52 1.86
CA GLY A 27 -3.03 -13.93 2.17
C GLY A 27 -2.00 -14.59 3.09
N VAL A 28 -1.38 -13.81 3.99
CA VAL A 28 -0.37 -14.29 4.95
C VAL A 28 -0.73 -13.92 6.38
N SER A 29 -0.03 -14.48 7.38
CA SER A 29 -0.26 -14.10 8.77
C SER A 29 0.32 -12.73 9.10
N GLU A 30 -0.29 -12.02 10.05
CA GLU A 30 0.17 -10.70 10.50
C GLU A 30 1.64 -10.74 10.98
N ARG A 31 2.02 -11.78 11.72
CA ARG A 31 3.42 -12.00 12.14
C ARG A 31 4.37 -12.14 10.95
N HIS A 32 3.90 -12.76 9.86
CA HIS A 32 4.69 -12.85 8.63
C HIS A 32 4.92 -11.46 8.04
N VAL A 33 3.88 -10.64 7.91
CA VAL A 33 3.98 -9.24 7.44
C VAL A 33 4.96 -8.45 8.31
N GLN A 34 4.84 -8.52 9.64
CA GLN A 34 5.74 -7.82 10.56
C GLN A 34 7.20 -8.25 10.37
N ARG A 35 7.45 -9.55 10.15
CA ARG A 35 8.79 -10.07 9.89
C ARG A 35 9.34 -9.59 8.54
N LEU A 36 8.51 -9.55 7.49
CA LEU A 36 8.91 -9.03 6.18
C LEU A 36 9.16 -7.52 6.23
N ASP A 37 8.34 -6.76 6.94
CA ASP A 37 8.54 -5.32 7.16
C ASP A 37 9.87 -5.05 7.88
N ALA A 38 10.14 -5.79 8.97
CA ALA A 38 11.37 -5.69 9.72
C ALA A 38 12.61 -6.10 8.90
N ALA A 39 12.48 -7.13 8.06
CA ALA A 39 13.52 -7.57 7.14
C ALA A 39 13.68 -6.68 5.89
N GLY A 40 12.83 -5.65 5.73
CA GLY A 40 12.85 -4.78 4.56
C GLY A 40 12.40 -5.47 3.27
N LYS A 41 11.62 -6.55 3.36
CA LYS A 41 11.06 -7.27 2.21
C LYS A 41 9.73 -6.69 1.72
N ILE A 42 9.09 -5.83 2.50
CA ILE A 42 7.98 -5.00 2.04
C ILE A 42 8.55 -3.68 1.50
N GLY A 43 8.38 -3.50 0.19
CA GLY A 43 8.91 -2.35 -0.55
C GLY A 43 8.45 -1.01 0.05
N PRO A 44 7.14 -0.74 0.08
CA PRO A 44 6.58 0.47 0.68
C PRO A 44 6.86 0.56 2.16
N ARG A 45 7.32 1.73 2.62
CA ARG A 45 7.43 2.01 4.05
C ARG A 45 6.06 2.29 4.65
N ALA A 46 5.78 1.69 5.79
CA ALA A 46 4.63 2.07 6.59
C ALA A 46 4.77 3.52 7.08
N ILE A 47 3.68 4.27 6.95
CA ILE A 47 3.50 5.57 7.61
C ILE A 47 3.21 5.32 9.09
N ARG A 48 4.00 5.93 9.97
CA ARG A 48 3.78 5.86 11.42
C ARG A 48 2.88 7.02 11.85
N LEU A 49 1.67 6.70 12.29
CA LEU A 49 0.74 7.63 12.93
C LEU A 49 0.74 7.35 14.45
N GLY A 50 1.74 7.91 15.13
CA GLY A 50 2.00 7.63 16.54
C GLY A 50 2.41 6.17 16.76
N ARG A 51 1.57 5.40 17.48
CA ARG A 51 1.79 3.96 17.72
C ARG A 51 1.29 3.06 16.59
N SER A 52 0.56 3.61 15.62
CA SER A 52 -0.05 2.85 14.53
C SER A 52 0.81 2.89 13.27
N LYS A 53 0.97 1.74 12.61
CA LYS A 53 1.57 1.64 11.27
C LYS A 53 0.46 1.57 10.21
N ARG A 54 0.56 2.37 9.16
CA ARG A 54 -0.39 2.40 8.04
C ARG A 54 0.35 2.24 6.71
N TYR A 55 -0.12 1.35 5.87
CA TYR A 55 0.40 1.11 4.53
C TYR A 55 -0.54 1.72 3.53
N VAL A 56 -0.03 2.64 2.70
CA VAL A 56 -0.84 3.25 1.65
C VAL A 56 -1.14 2.20 0.58
N LEU A 57 -2.42 2.02 0.24
CA LEU A 57 -2.82 1.04 -0.77
C LEU A 57 -2.49 1.52 -2.19
N ASP A 58 -2.89 2.75 -2.48
CA ASP A 58 -2.88 3.34 -3.82
C ASP A 58 -1.76 4.36 -4.02
N GLY A 59 -1.63 4.84 -5.25
CA GLY A 59 -0.62 5.82 -5.64
C GLY A 59 0.74 5.19 -6.01
N PRO A 60 1.72 6.03 -6.36
CA PRO A 60 2.97 5.57 -6.97
C PRO A 60 3.87 4.77 -6.01
N ASN A 61 3.74 4.99 -4.71
CA ASN A 61 4.46 4.27 -3.66
C ASN A 61 3.56 3.31 -2.87
N GLY A 62 2.34 3.05 -3.36
CA GLY A 62 1.37 2.21 -2.68
C GLY A 62 1.67 0.72 -2.77
N ILE A 63 0.99 -0.06 -1.94
CA ILE A 63 1.05 -1.53 -1.95
C ILE A 63 0.65 -2.09 -3.32
N ARG A 64 -0.36 -1.52 -3.99
CA ARG A 64 -0.76 -1.97 -5.33
C ARG A 64 0.34 -1.79 -6.38
N ALA A 65 1.01 -0.64 -6.38
CA ALA A 65 2.11 -0.36 -7.30
C ALA A 65 3.29 -1.30 -7.05
N TRP A 66 3.59 -1.55 -5.77
CA TRP A 66 4.63 -2.51 -5.36
C TRP A 66 4.31 -3.94 -5.82
N LEU A 67 3.07 -4.39 -5.66
CA LEU A 67 2.62 -5.69 -6.14
C LEU A 67 2.71 -5.79 -7.67
N ALA A 68 2.28 -4.74 -8.39
CA ALA A 68 2.38 -4.67 -9.84
C ALA A 68 3.84 -4.71 -10.33
N ALA A 69 4.77 -4.17 -9.55
CA ALA A 69 6.21 -4.20 -9.84
C ALA A 69 6.91 -5.54 -9.50
N GLY A 70 6.17 -6.54 -9.03
CA GLY A 70 6.69 -7.87 -8.69
C GLY A 70 7.15 -8.02 -7.24
N ALA A 71 6.64 -7.18 -6.34
CA ALA A 71 6.97 -7.20 -4.92
C ALA A 71 8.48 -7.14 -4.58
N PRO A 72 9.25 -6.20 -5.16
CA PRO A 72 10.68 -6.05 -4.87
C PRO A 72 10.94 -5.68 -3.40
N ASP A 73 12.12 -6.01 -2.88
CA ASP A 73 12.47 -5.58 -1.51
C ASP A 73 12.60 -4.05 -1.39
N ARG A 74 12.61 -3.54 -0.17
CA ARG A 74 12.62 -2.11 0.14
C ARG A 74 13.76 -1.36 -0.52
N ARG A 75 14.95 -1.94 -0.57
CA ARG A 75 16.11 -1.26 -1.14
C ARG A 75 15.93 -1.12 -2.65
N GLU A 76 15.51 -2.19 -3.31
CA GLU A 76 15.25 -2.17 -4.74
C GLU A 76 14.06 -1.26 -5.09
N TRP A 77 12.98 -1.32 -4.31
CA TRP A 77 11.82 -0.46 -4.46
C TRP A 77 12.18 1.02 -4.36
N GLU A 78 12.89 1.42 -3.30
CA GLU A 78 13.35 2.80 -3.13
C GLU A 78 14.29 3.25 -4.27
N ALA A 79 15.15 2.37 -4.77
CA ALA A 79 16.03 2.67 -5.90
C ALA A 79 15.25 2.92 -7.19
N ARG A 80 14.26 2.08 -7.52
CA ARG A 80 13.39 2.27 -8.69
C ARG A 80 12.65 3.61 -8.61
N ARG A 81 12.06 3.93 -7.46
CA ARG A 81 11.30 5.18 -7.26
C ARG A 81 12.18 6.44 -7.32
N ARG A 82 13.45 6.34 -6.90
CA ARG A 82 14.42 7.44 -7.06
C ARG A 82 14.81 7.65 -8.52
N ALA A 83 14.98 6.57 -9.29
CA ALA A 83 15.27 6.66 -10.72
C ALA A 83 14.09 7.27 -11.50
N GLU A 84 12.86 6.87 -11.17
CA GLU A 84 11.63 7.38 -11.81
C GLU A 84 11.34 8.86 -11.48
N GLY A 85 11.82 9.38 -10.35
CA GLY A 85 11.70 10.80 -9.99
C GLY A 85 12.83 11.70 -10.50
N GLY A 86 13.77 11.14 -11.29
CA GLY A 86 14.98 11.79 -11.76
C GLY A 86 14.92 12.32 -13.21
N ASP A 87 13.77 12.27 -13.87
CA ASP A 87 13.58 12.80 -15.22
C ASP A 87 12.79 14.12 -15.14
N ASN A 88 13.52 15.22 -14.94
CA ASN A 88 13.12 16.55 -15.35
C ASN A 88 14.41 17.37 -15.53
N ASP A 89 15.15 17.03 -16.59
CA ASP A 89 16.10 17.93 -17.26
C ASP A 89 15.30 18.94 -18.10
#